data_AF-A0A2V6P829-F1
#
_entry.id   AF-A0A2V6P829-F1
#
_cell.length_a   1.000
_cell.length_b   1.000
_cell.length_c   1.000
_cell.angle_alpha   90.00
_cell.angle_beta   90.00
_cell.angle_gamma   90.00
#
_symmetry.space_group_name_H-M   'P 1'
#
loop_
_entity.id
_entity.type
_entity.pdbx_description
1 polymer ?
#
loop_
_entity_poly.entity_id
_entity_poly.type
_entity_poly.pdbx_seq_one_letter_code
_entity_poly.pdbx_strand_id
1 'polypeptide(L)'
;ARPTVLNAIFFEYNEQAATLVQQKWISAGGSIANVLVGLPILRVLRRERLPASWRYFLWLFAAVNLLTAFGYLLYSGIGGIGDWTHVVQGLGSPWLLRGGMAIVGAVLYFIVAPRLLMPPLDPFLGTDPAARAARARILCLIPYLAGGVSFVVAGILNPYGLRVVLISAVAAAFGGTSLLAWYPGIPRTPAEGTPAVPLVIERSWAWIAAGAVVLTFFVVLLGPGLRLD
;
A
#
# COMPACT_ATOMS: atom_id res chain seq x y z
N ALA A 1 -17.75 -8.24 -18.06
CA ALA A 1 -16.96 -6.99 -18.07
C ALA A 1 -15.78 -7.14 -19.04
N ARG A 2 -15.68 -6.29 -20.07
CA ARG A 2 -14.49 -6.22 -20.94
C ARG A 2 -13.64 -5.02 -20.49
N PRO A 3 -12.34 -5.19 -20.20
CA PRO A 3 -11.47 -4.08 -19.81
C PRO A 3 -11.29 -3.12 -21.00
N THR A 4 -11.24 -1.82 -20.73
CA THR A 4 -11.07 -0.78 -21.77
C THR A 4 -9.83 0.05 -21.53
N VAL A 5 -9.50 0.33 -20.27
CA VAL A 5 -8.28 1.06 -19.89
C VAL A 5 -7.67 0.46 -18.64
N LEU A 6 -6.36 0.22 -18.68
CA LEU A 6 -5.55 -0.10 -17.53
C LEU A 6 -4.59 1.05 -17.24
N ASN A 7 -4.75 1.72 -16.10
CA ASN A 7 -3.90 2.82 -15.68
C ASN A 7 -3.24 2.51 -14.32
N ALA A 8 -2.20 3.26 -13.97
CA ALA A 8 -1.53 3.23 -12.67
C ALA A 8 -2.50 3.47 -11.49
N ILE A 9 -3.65 4.11 -11.73
CA ILE A 9 -4.53 4.66 -10.69
C ILE A 9 -5.93 4.06 -10.74
N PHE A 10 -6.46 3.77 -11.93
CA PHE A 10 -7.80 3.20 -12.08
C PHE A 10 -7.85 2.15 -13.20
N PHE A 11 -8.92 1.38 -13.17
CA PHE A 11 -9.23 0.34 -14.15
C PHE A 11 -10.62 0.61 -14.70
N GLU A 12 -10.73 0.79 -16.01
CA GLU A 12 -12.02 0.95 -16.69
C GLU A 12 -12.41 -0.35 -17.39
N TYR A 13 -13.71 -0.61 -17.38
CA TYR A 13 -14.32 -1.72 -18.09
C TYR A 13 -15.69 -1.29 -18.61
N ASN A 14 -16.20 -2.02 -19.61
CA ASN A 14 -17.55 -1.81 -20.10
C ASN A 14 -18.58 -2.22 -19.02
N GLU A 15 -19.09 -1.22 -18.29
CA GLU A 15 -20.08 -1.37 -17.22
C GLU A 15 -21.42 -1.89 -17.72
N GLN A 16 -21.85 -1.48 -18.91
CA GLN A 16 -23.13 -1.90 -19.51
C GLN A 16 -23.15 -3.41 -19.81
N ALA A 17 -21.98 -3.99 -20.08
CA ALA A 17 -21.80 -5.42 -20.30
C ALA A 17 -21.50 -6.22 -19.01
N ALA A 18 -21.49 -5.58 -17.83
CA ALA A 18 -21.16 -6.20 -16.56
C ALA A 18 -22.39 -6.31 -15.65
N THR A 19 -22.59 -7.46 -15.02
CA THR A 19 -23.63 -7.62 -14.00
C THR A 19 -23.27 -6.84 -12.73
N LEU A 20 -24.25 -6.46 -11.91
CA LEU A 20 -24.01 -5.78 -10.64
C LEU A 20 -23.05 -6.55 -9.72
N VAL A 21 -23.14 -7.88 -9.72
CA VAL A 21 -22.22 -8.74 -8.96
C VAL A 21 -20.79 -8.62 -9.49
N GLN A 22 -20.60 -8.62 -10.81
CA GLN A 22 -19.28 -8.42 -11.42
C GLN A 22 -18.70 -7.05 -11.08
N GLN A 23 -19.50 -5.99 -11.15
CA GLN A 23 -19.06 -4.64 -10.81
C GLN A 23 -18.55 -4.57 -9.36
N LYS A 24 -19.30 -5.14 -8.40
CA LYS A 24 -18.89 -5.21 -6.99
C LYS A 24 -17.58 -5.98 -6.78
N TRP A 25 -17.40 -7.10 -7.47
CA TRP A 25 -16.14 -7.86 -7.38
C TRP A 25 -14.96 -7.11 -8.00
N ILE A 26 -15.16 -6.41 -9.11
CA ILE A 26 -14.12 -5.59 -9.73
C ILE A 26 -13.70 -4.46 -8.78
N SER A 27 -14.67 -3.76 -8.18
CA SER A 27 -14.45 -2.73 -7.17
C SER A 27 -13.68 -3.27 -5.94
N ALA A 28 -14.04 -4.43 -5.41
CA ALA A 28 -13.32 -5.02 -4.27
C ALA A 28 -11.92 -5.57 -4.64
N GLY A 29 -11.67 -5.80 -5.94
CA GLY A 29 -10.51 -6.55 -6.44
C GLY A 29 -9.17 -5.97 -6.01
N GLY A 30 -9.00 -4.65 -6.08
CA GLY A 30 -7.74 -3.99 -5.70
C GLY A 30 -7.36 -4.21 -4.23
N SER A 31 -8.31 -4.01 -3.31
CA SER A 31 -8.05 -4.24 -1.87
C SER A 31 -7.84 -5.72 -1.55
N ILE A 32 -8.61 -6.63 -2.18
CA ILE A 32 -8.46 -8.07 -1.97
C ILE A 32 -7.09 -8.56 -2.48
N ALA A 33 -6.68 -8.15 -3.67
CA ALA A 33 -5.37 -8.50 -4.24
C ALA A 33 -4.23 -8.05 -3.32
N ASN A 34 -4.31 -6.82 -2.81
CA ASN A 34 -3.33 -6.30 -1.85
C ASN A 34 -3.23 -7.19 -0.58
N VAL A 35 -4.35 -7.62 0.00
CA VAL A 35 -4.34 -8.53 1.16
C VAL A 35 -3.77 -9.90 0.81
N LEU A 36 -4.16 -10.45 -0.35
CA LEU A 36 -3.69 -11.76 -0.83
C LEU A 36 -2.20 -11.76 -1.18
N VAL A 37 -1.61 -10.61 -1.53
CA VAL A 37 -0.16 -10.48 -1.73
C VAL A 37 0.54 -10.23 -0.40
N GLY A 38 0.05 -9.29 0.40
CA GLY A 38 0.72 -8.85 1.62
C GLY A 38 0.83 -9.92 2.71
N LEU A 39 -0.26 -10.65 3.00
CA LEU A 39 -0.27 -11.64 4.09
C LEU A 39 0.68 -12.84 3.85
N PRO A 40 0.70 -13.47 2.66
CA PRO A 40 1.64 -14.55 2.38
C PRO A 40 3.09 -14.10 2.45
N ILE A 41 3.43 -12.89 2.00
CA ILE A 41 4.80 -12.39 2.11
C ILE A 41 5.26 -12.30 3.57
N LEU A 42 4.39 -11.82 4.48
CA LEU A 42 4.71 -11.83 5.91
C LEU A 42 4.90 -13.24 6.47
N ARG A 43 4.20 -14.24 5.92
CA ARG A 43 4.41 -15.66 6.27
C ARG A 43 5.79 -16.14 5.81
N VAL A 44 6.20 -15.79 4.59
CA VAL A 44 7.53 -16.11 4.03
C VAL A 44 8.62 -15.48 4.88
N LEU A 45 8.51 -14.19 5.23
CA LEU A 45 9.49 -13.47 6.05
C LEU A 45 9.69 -14.06 7.46
N ARG A 46 8.69 -14.77 7.98
CA ARG A 46 8.78 -15.46 9.28
C ARG A 46 9.42 -16.85 9.19
N ARG A 47 9.45 -17.45 8.00
CA ARG A 47 9.87 -18.85 7.80
C ARG A 47 11.23 -18.96 7.14
N GLU A 48 11.49 -18.10 6.17
CA GLU A 48 12.66 -18.22 5.29
C GLU A 48 13.83 -17.36 5.76
N ARG A 49 15.05 -17.89 5.62
CA ARG A 49 16.29 -17.15 5.81
C ARG A 49 16.67 -16.49 4.49
N LEU A 50 16.24 -15.24 4.32
CA LEU A 50 16.53 -14.44 3.13
C LEU A 50 17.65 -13.41 3.38
N PRO A 51 18.40 -13.00 2.34
CA PRO A 51 19.33 -11.87 2.43
C PRO A 51 18.63 -10.59 2.90
N ALA A 52 19.37 -9.69 3.57
CA ALA A 52 18.81 -8.48 4.17
C ALA A 52 18.06 -7.58 3.17
N SER A 53 18.59 -7.43 1.95
CA SER A 53 17.95 -6.66 0.87
C SER A 53 16.59 -7.24 0.46
N TRP A 54 16.53 -8.56 0.24
CA TRP A 54 15.28 -9.26 -0.08
C TRP A 54 14.27 -9.21 1.06
N ARG A 55 14.72 -9.38 2.31
CA ARG A 55 13.85 -9.24 3.49
C ARG A 55 13.22 -7.87 3.56
N TYR A 56 14.02 -6.82 3.38
CA TYR A 56 13.52 -5.45 3.43
C TYR A 56 12.60 -5.14 2.26
N PHE A 57 12.95 -5.54 1.04
CA PHE A 57 12.08 -5.37 -0.13
C PHE A 57 10.72 -6.04 0.08
N LEU A 58 10.71 -7.32 0.46
CA LEU A 58 9.48 -8.06 0.71
C LEU A 58 8.67 -7.46 1.86
N TRP A 59 9.34 -7.01 2.92
CA TRP A 59 8.68 -6.33 4.04
C TRP A 59 7.99 -5.04 3.57
N LEU A 60 8.71 -4.19 2.83
CA LEU A 60 8.17 -2.93 2.33
C LEU A 60 7.03 -3.18 1.34
N PHE A 61 7.17 -4.18 0.47
CA PHE A 61 6.13 -4.56 -0.49
C PHE A 61 4.87 -5.05 0.24
N ALA A 62 5.01 -5.91 1.26
CA ALA A 62 3.89 -6.33 2.10
C ALA A 62 3.27 -5.15 2.88
N ALA A 63 4.10 -4.24 3.41
CA ALA A 63 3.64 -3.06 4.12
C ALA A 63 2.78 -2.16 3.22
N VAL A 64 3.27 -1.81 2.03
CA VAL A 64 2.52 -0.99 1.08
C VAL A 64 1.21 -1.66 0.68
N ASN A 65 1.21 -2.96 0.39
CA ASN A 65 -0.01 -3.69 0.04
C ASN A 65 -1.05 -3.66 1.18
N LEU A 66 -0.66 -4.08 2.39
CA LEU A 66 -1.59 -4.18 3.51
C LEU A 66 -2.09 -2.80 3.97
N LEU A 67 -1.19 -1.82 4.06
CA LEU A 67 -1.56 -0.46 4.44
C LEU A 67 -2.53 0.15 3.42
N THR A 68 -2.27 -0.04 2.12
CA THR A 68 -3.18 0.41 1.06
C THR A 68 -4.55 -0.23 1.23
N ALA A 69 -4.65 -1.56 1.38
CA ALA A 69 -5.94 -2.23 1.54
C ALA A 69 -6.71 -1.76 2.81
N PHE A 70 -6.02 -1.70 3.95
CA PHE A 70 -6.65 -1.35 5.23
C PHE A 70 -7.03 0.14 5.29
N GLY A 71 -6.14 1.01 4.83
CA GLY A 71 -6.36 2.45 4.75
C GLY A 71 -7.45 2.80 3.75
N TYR A 72 -7.54 2.09 2.63
CA TYR A 72 -8.57 2.31 1.62
C TYR A 72 -9.97 1.93 2.13
N LEU A 73 -10.10 0.86 2.92
CA LEU A 73 -11.36 0.50 3.58
C LEU A 73 -11.80 1.57 4.60
N LEU A 74 -10.86 2.07 5.41
CA LEU A 74 -11.11 3.16 6.36
C LEU A 74 -11.57 4.44 5.65
N TYR A 75 -10.82 4.86 4.63
CA TYR A 75 -11.11 6.05 3.84
C TYR A 75 -12.47 5.94 3.14
N SER A 76 -12.78 4.78 2.56
CA SER A 76 -14.07 4.54 1.91
C SER A 76 -15.23 4.62 2.91
N GLY A 77 -15.06 4.08 4.13
CA GLY A 77 -16.06 4.18 5.20
C GLY A 77 -16.33 5.63 5.61
N ILE A 78 -15.28 6.39 5.92
CA ILE A 78 -15.38 7.79 6.37
C ILE A 78 -15.90 8.68 5.24
N GLY A 79 -15.23 8.66 4.08
CA GLY A 79 -15.50 9.56 2.97
C GLY A 79 -16.77 9.19 2.20
N GLY A 80 -17.20 7.92 2.21
CA GLY A 80 -18.31 7.46 1.38
C GLY A 80 -18.01 7.55 -0.10
N ILE A 81 -16.73 7.36 -0.45
CA ILE A 81 -16.19 7.45 -1.80
C ILE A 81 -15.32 6.22 -2.07
N GLY A 82 -14.96 6.01 -3.34
CA GLY A 82 -14.14 4.89 -3.76
C GLY A 82 -14.90 3.56 -3.84
N ASP A 83 -14.16 2.52 -4.17
CA ASP A 83 -14.70 1.25 -4.66
C ASP A 83 -15.59 0.53 -3.64
N TRP A 84 -15.26 0.60 -2.36
CA TRP A 84 -16.04 -0.06 -1.32
C TRP A 84 -17.42 0.55 -1.13
N THR A 85 -17.63 1.82 -1.53
CA THR A 85 -18.96 2.42 -1.55
C THR A 85 -19.85 1.75 -2.59
N HIS A 86 -19.30 1.38 -3.76
CA HIS A 86 -20.01 0.61 -4.78
C HIS A 86 -20.27 -0.84 -4.33
N VAL A 87 -19.31 -1.46 -3.64
CA VAL A 87 -19.46 -2.82 -3.09
C VAL A 87 -20.69 -2.92 -2.18
N VAL A 88 -20.85 -1.96 -1.26
CA VAL A 88 -21.94 -1.95 -0.28
C VAL A 88 -23.23 -1.32 -0.80
N GLN A 89 -23.24 -0.78 -2.03
CA GLN A 89 -24.41 -0.14 -2.59
C GLN A 89 -25.60 -1.11 -2.68
N GLY A 90 -26.77 -0.65 -2.23
CA GLY A 90 -27.99 -1.46 -2.19
C GLY A 90 -28.01 -2.55 -1.11
N LEU A 91 -26.99 -2.62 -0.25
CA LEU A 91 -26.99 -3.50 0.92
C LEU A 91 -27.41 -2.67 2.14
N GLY A 92 -28.63 -2.87 2.63
CA GLY A 92 -29.10 -2.31 3.91
C GLY A 92 -28.91 -0.80 4.08
N SER A 93 -28.65 -0.37 5.32
CA SER A 93 -28.45 1.05 5.66
C SER A 93 -27.03 1.50 5.29
N PRO A 94 -26.89 2.51 4.40
CA PRO A 94 -25.57 3.02 3.99
C PRO A 94 -24.72 3.54 5.15
N TRP A 95 -25.36 4.13 6.17
CA TRP A 95 -24.66 4.66 7.34
C TRP A 95 -24.07 3.56 8.24
N LEU A 96 -24.81 2.46 8.42
CA LEU A 96 -24.33 1.33 9.21
C LEU A 96 -23.15 0.64 8.52
N LEU A 97 -23.22 0.43 7.21
CA LEU A 97 -22.12 -0.20 6.46
C LEU A 97 -20.90 0.72 6.37
N ARG A 98 -21.08 2.02 6.16
CA ARG A 98 -19.99 3.00 6.20
C ARG A 98 -19.33 3.06 7.57
N GLY A 99 -20.11 3.12 8.64
CA GLY A 99 -19.61 3.07 10.02
C GLY A 99 -18.84 1.78 10.29
N GLY A 100 -19.39 0.64 9.88
CA GLY A 100 -18.72 -0.66 9.99
C GLY A 100 -17.38 -0.71 9.24
N MET A 101 -17.35 -0.25 7.99
CA MET A 101 -16.11 -0.18 7.20
C MET A 101 -15.07 0.76 7.85
N ALA A 102 -15.49 1.92 8.35
CA ALA A 102 -14.60 2.84 9.03
C ALA A 102 -14.01 2.22 10.30
N ILE A 103 -14.82 1.55 11.12
CA ILE A 103 -14.36 0.89 12.36
C ILE A 103 -13.40 -0.25 12.02
N VAL A 104 -13.79 -1.15 11.12
CA VAL A 104 -12.96 -2.29 10.71
C VAL A 104 -11.66 -1.81 10.08
N GLY A 105 -11.73 -0.83 9.18
CA GLY A 105 -10.56 -0.20 8.57
C GLY A 105 -9.64 0.43 9.60
N ALA A 106 -10.17 1.15 10.60
CA ALA A 106 -9.38 1.76 11.66
C ALA A 106 -8.66 0.70 12.53
N VAL A 107 -9.36 -0.38 12.90
CA VAL A 107 -8.75 -1.50 13.63
C VAL A 107 -7.67 -2.17 12.79
N LEU A 108 -7.95 -2.47 11.52
CA LEU A 108 -6.97 -3.08 10.64
C LEU A 108 -5.73 -2.18 10.46
N TYR A 109 -5.95 -0.89 10.24
CA TYR A 109 -4.89 0.06 9.96
C TYR A 109 -4.06 0.39 11.20
N PHE A 110 -4.68 0.86 12.29
CA PHE A 110 -3.94 1.36 13.46
C PHE A 110 -3.54 0.29 14.48
N ILE A 111 -4.21 -0.86 14.50
CA ILE A 111 -3.99 -1.91 15.51
C ILE A 111 -3.33 -3.13 14.85
N VAL A 112 -3.92 -3.67 13.79
CA VAL A 112 -3.46 -4.93 13.18
C VAL A 112 -2.19 -4.71 12.36
N ALA A 113 -2.15 -3.71 11.47
CA ALA A 113 -1.02 -3.49 10.58
C ALA A 113 0.31 -3.33 11.35
N PRO A 114 0.40 -2.50 12.40
CA PRO A 114 1.59 -2.43 13.22
C PRO A 114 2.06 -3.73 13.84
N ARG A 115 1.12 -4.54 14.36
CA ARG A 115 1.44 -5.85 14.97
C ARG A 115 1.99 -6.82 13.94
N LEU A 116 1.57 -6.68 12.69
CA LEU A 116 2.05 -7.50 11.58
C LEU A 116 3.39 -7.01 11.01
N LEU A 117 3.57 -5.70 10.89
CA LEU A 117 4.67 -5.07 10.15
C LEU A 117 5.88 -4.73 11.02
N MET A 118 5.73 -4.46 12.32
CA MET A 118 6.87 -4.14 13.17
C MET A 118 7.82 -5.32 13.40
N PRO A 119 7.36 -6.56 13.65
CA PRO A 119 8.28 -7.66 13.95
C PRO A 119 9.30 -7.98 12.83
N PRO A 120 8.94 -8.01 11.54
CA PRO A 120 9.93 -8.25 10.48
C PRO A 120 10.86 -7.06 10.22
N LEU A 121 10.47 -5.84 10.59
CA LEU A 121 11.32 -4.64 10.50
C LEU A 121 12.33 -4.57 11.65
N ASP A 122 11.95 -5.07 12.83
CA ASP A 122 12.70 -4.93 14.07
C ASP A 122 14.20 -5.30 13.98
N PRO A 123 14.63 -6.37 13.29
CA PRO A 123 16.05 -6.72 13.15
C PRO A 123 16.90 -5.69 12.41
N PHE A 124 16.30 -4.80 11.61
CA PHE A 124 17.01 -3.73 10.90
C PHE A 124 17.30 -2.51 11.78
N LEU A 125 16.65 -2.43 12.95
CA LEU A 125 16.68 -1.24 13.79
C LEU A 125 17.74 -1.32 14.89
N GLY A 126 18.06 -2.53 15.37
CA GLY A 126 18.99 -2.74 16.49
C GLY A 126 18.41 -2.39 17.86
N THR A 127 19.27 -2.40 18.87
CA THR A 127 18.91 -2.21 20.28
C THR A 127 19.17 -0.80 20.82
N ASP A 128 20.11 -0.04 20.24
CA ASP A 128 20.39 1.34 20.67
C ASP A 128 19.16 2.25 20.43
N PRO A 129 18.57 2.88 21.45
CA PRO A 129 17.32 3.64 21.31
C PRO A 129 17.37 4.78 20.29
N ALA A 130 18.47 5.55 20.25
CA ALA A 130 18.59 6.71 19.38
C ALA A 130 18.78 6.28 17.92
N ALA A 131 19.70 5.36 17.66
CA ALA A 131 19.96 4.81 16.33
C ALA A 131 18.75 4.04 15.79
N ARG A 132 18.04 3.30 16.66
CA ARG A 132 16.81 2.57 16.33
C ARG A 132 15.73 3.51 15.78
N ALA A 133 15.44 4.60 16.48
CA ALA A 133 14.44 5.57 16.02
C ALA A 133 14.86 6.25 14.71
N ALA A 134 16.14 6.60 14.55
CA ALA A 134 16.66 7.18 13.31
C ALA A 134 16.54 6.19 12.13
N ARG A 135 16.96 4.93 12.31
CA ARG A 135 16.85 3.87 11.30
C ARG A 135 15.40 3.59 10.91
N ALA A 136 14.50 3.51 11.90
CA ALA A 136 13.09 3.26 11.65
C ALA A 136 12.46 4.39 10.81
N ARG A 137 12.84 5.65 11.03
CA ARG A 137 12.42 6.77 10.19
C ARG A 137 12.98 6.66 8.78
N ILE A 138 14.28 6.41 8.62
CA ILE A 138 14.91 6.32 7.29
C ILE A 138 14.29 5.19 6.46
N LEU A 139 14.17 4.00 7.06
CA LEU A 139 13.66 2.78 6.40
C LEU A 139 12.16 2.82 6.08
N CYS A 140 11.42 3.82 6.54
CA CYS A 140 9.99 3.93 6.27
C CYS A 140 9.63 5.24 5.57
N LEU A 141 10.20 6.36 5.98
CA LEU A 141 9.89 7.68 5.43
C LEU A 141 10.42 7.86 4.00
N ILE A 142 11.65 7.41 3.73
CA ILE A 142 12.22 7.52 2.37
C ILE A 142 11.37 6.75 1.35
N PRO A 143 11.06 5.45 1.55
CA PRO A 143 10.21 4.73 0.59
C PRO A 143 8.77 5.26 0.55
N TYR A 144 8.22 5.75 1.65
CA TYR A 144 6.92 6.43 1.67
C TYR A 144 6.90 7.66 0.74
N LEU A 145 7.90 8.54 0.89
CA LEU A 145 8.03 9.73 0.04
C LEU A 145 8.29 9.34 -1.42
N ALA A 146 9.21 8.40 -1.67
CA ALA A 146 9.51 7.93 -3.02
C ALA A 146 8.27 7.34 -3.70
N GLY A 147 7.50 6.50 -3.01
CA GLY A 147 6.26 5.91 -3.52
C GLY A 147 5.19 6.97 -3.80
N GLY A 148 4.93 7.85 -2.84
CA GLY A 148 3.95 8.92 -3.01
C GLY A 148 4.30 9.90 -4.14
N VAL A 149 5.57 10.30 -4.25
CA VAL A 149 6.05 11.13 -5.38
C VAL A 149 5.90 10.39 -6.70
N SER A 150 6.23 9.09 -6.75
CA SER A 150 6.06 8.29 -7.96
C SER A 150 4.60 8.23 -8.42
N PHE A 151 3.65 8.08 -7.48
CA PHE A 151 2.21 8.14 -7.76
C PHE A 151 1.77 9.52 -8.29
N VAL A 152 2.29 10.61 -7.72
CA VAL A 152 2.01 11.97 -8.20
C VAL A 152 2.52 12.16 -9.62
N VAL A 153 3.76 11.76 -9.89
CA VAL A 153 4.36 11.89 -11.23
C VAL A 153 3.59 11.05 -12.26
N ALA A 154 3.23 9.81 -11.92
CA ALA A 154 2.39 8.98 -12.78
C ALA A 154 1.00 9.61 -13.01
N GLY A 155 0.42 10.22 -11.96
CA GLY A 155 -0.86 10.91 -12.04
C GLY A 155 -0.85 12.19 -12.87
N ILE A 156 0.29 12.90 -12.96
CA ILE A 156 0.44 14.07 -13.85
C ILE A 156 0.30 13.67 -15.31
N LEU A 157 0.77 12.47 -15.67
CA LEU A 157 0.70 11.95 -17.04
C LEU A 157 -0.68 11.38 -17.40
N ASN A 158 -1.63 11.42 -16.46
CA ASN A 158 -2.95 10.82 -16.65
C ASN A 158 -3.87 11.72 -17.53
N PRO A 159 -4.49 11.16 -18.59
CA PRO A 159 -5.27 11.93 -19.55
C PRO A 159 -6.63 12.41 -19.02
N TYR A 160 -7.11 11.92 -17.87
CA TYR A 160 -8.43 12.25 -17.30
C TYR A 160 -8.41 13.47 -16.37
N GLY A 161 -7.29 14.22 -16.36
CA GLY A 161 -7.18 15.52 -15.71
C GLY A 161 -6.62 15.46 -14.29
N LEU A 162 -5.66 16.35 -14.03
CA LEU A 162 -4.85 16.40 -12.82
C LEU A 162 -5.67 16.53 -11.52
N ARG A 163 -6.86 17.14 -11.56
CA ARG A 163 -7.65 17.46 -10.35
C ARG A 163 -8.33 16.23 -9.73
N VAL A 164 -8.89 15.34 -10.56
CA VAL A 164 -9.52 14.09 -10.10
C VAL A 164 -8.45 13.12 -9.63
N VAL A 165 -7.33 13.11 -10.35
CA VAL A 165 -6.21 12.20 -10.10
C VAL A 165 -5.42 12.61 -8.87
N LEU A 166 -5.05 13.88 -8.70
CA LEU A 166 -4.29 14.30 -7.52
C LEU A 166 -5.10 14.17 -6.23
N ILE A 167 -6.37 14.57 -6.21
CA ILE A 167 -7.16 14.51 -4.97
C ILE A 167 -7.32 13.06 -4.51
N SER A 168 -7.62 12.13 -5.42
CA SER A 168 -7.83 10.73 -5.08
C SER A 168 -6.52 9.94 -4.93
N ALA A 169 -5.55 10.13 -5.84
CA ALA A 169 -4.29 9.38 -5.81
C ALA A 169 -3.34 9.88 -4.73
N VAL A 170 -3.28 11.18 -4.43
CA VAL A 170 -2.48 11.67 -3.30
C VAL A 170 -3.10 11.23 -1.98
N ALA A 171 -4.42 11.37 -1.82
CA ALA A 171 -5.10 10.90 -0.62
C ALA A 171 -4.96 9.38 -0.43
N ALA A 172 -5.09 8.60 -1.50
CA ALA A 172 -4.92 7.14 -1.43
C ALA A 172 -3.46 6.73 -1.20
N ALA A 173 -2.49 7.28 -1.94
CA ALA A 173 -1.09 6.89 -1.85
C ALA A 173 -0.43 7.37 -0.56
N PHE A 174 -0.53 8.66 -0.24
CA PHE A 174 0.03 9.22 0.99
C PHE A 174 -0.83 8.88 2.20
N GLY A 175 -2.16 9.02 2.10
CA GLY A 175 -3.05 8.71 3.23
C GLY A 175 -3.05 7.22 3.57
N GLY A 176 -3.20 6.36 2.55
CA GLY A 176 -3.27 4.90 2.71
C GLY A 176 -1.96 4.25 3.15
N THR A 177 -0.80 4.87 2.95
CA THR A 177 0.49 4.37 3.46
C THR A 177 1.12 5.24 4.54
N SER A 178 0.38 6.24 5.04
CA SER A 178 0.86 7.26 5.99
C SER A 178 1.49 6.68 7.26
N LEU A 179 1.10 5.47 7.69
CA LEU A 179 1.72 4.82 8.84
C LEU A 179 3.24 4.68 8.69
N LEU A 180 3.76 4.52 7.47
CA LEU A 180 5.21 4.50 7.22
C LEU A 180 5.89 5.82 7.58
N ALA A 181 5.19 6.95 7.47
CA ALA A 181 5.78 8.26 7.72
C ALA A 181 5.97 8.57 9.22
N TRP A 182 5.02 8.16 10.07
CA TRP A 182 4.98 8.61 11.46
C TRP A 182 4.97 7.49 12.50
N TYR A 183 4.42 6.32 12.22
CA TYR A 183 4.35 5.21 13.19
C TYR A 183 5.72 4.73 13.70
N PRO A 184 6.78 4.65 12.86
CA PRO A 184 8.12 4.28 13.30
C PRO A 184 8.77 5.30 14.25
N GLY A 185 8.30 6.55 14.25
CA GLY A 185 8.79 7.60 15.14
C GLY A 185 8.33 7.44 16.59
N ILE A 186 7.37 6.57 16.86
CA ILE A 186 6.89 6.25 18.21
C ILE A 186 7.92 5.33 18.89
N PRO A 187 8.52 5.72 20.03
CA PRO A 187 9.50 4.90 20.73
C PRO A 187 8.95 3.53 21.10
N ARG A 188 9.76 2.49 20.88
CA ARG A 188 9.42 1.09 21.22
C ARG A 188 10.65 0.39 21.75
N THR A 189 10.44 -0.41 22.78
CA THR A 189 11.44 -1.37 23.24
C THR A 189 11.78 -2.35 22.10
N PRO A 190 13.05 -2.74 21.97
CA PRO A 190 13.42 -3.86 21.11
C PRO A 190 12.62 -5.11 21.48
N ALA A 191 12.27 -5.91 20.48
CA ALA A 191 11.65 -7.20 20.73
C ALA A 191 12.67 -8.17 21.34
N GLU A 192 12.18 -9.22 21.98
CA GLU A 192 13.06 -10.31 22.41
C GLU A 192 13.74 -10.93 21.17
N GLY A 193 15.07 -11.01 21.19
CA GLY A 193 15.85 -11.50 20.05
C GLY A 193 16.22 -10.45 19.00
N THR A 194 15.94 -9.15 19.20
CA THR A 194 16.51 -8.09 18.34
C THR A 194 18.04 -8.16 18.39
N PRO A 195 18.75 -8.24 17.26
CA PRO A 195 20.20 -8.29 17.25
C PRO A 195 20.79 -6.95 17.68
N ALA A 196 21.86 -6.97 18.48
CA ALA A 196 22.57 -5.77 18.90
C ALA A 196 23.17 -5.02 17.70
N VAL A 197 23.74 -5.77 16.75
CA VAL A 197 24.16 -5.26 15.44
C VAL A 197 22.98 -5.38 14.47
N PRO A 198 22.42 -4.27 13.97
CA PRO A 198 21.28 -4.34 13.07
C PRO A 198 21.64 -4.95 11.72
N LEU A 199 20.66 -5.57 11.06
CA LEU A 199 20.80 -5.99 9.67
C LEU A 199 21.08 -4.78 8.77
N VAL A 200 22.08 -4.92 7.90
CA VAL A 200 22.50 -3.87 6.97
C VAL A 200 22.00 -4.20 5.57
N ILE A 201 21.42 -3.20 4.92
CA ILE A 201 21.04 -3.28 3.50
C ILE A 201 22.20 -2.69 2.71
N GLU A 202 22.98 -3.55 2.08
CA GLU A 202 24.08 -3.12 1.24
C GLU A 202 23.57 -2.53 -0.08
N ARG A 203 24.33 -1.57 -0.62
CA ARG A 203 24.02 -0.97 -1.92
C ARG A 203 24.16 -2.04 -3.01
N SER A 204 23.12 -2.20 -3.81
CA SER A 204 23.11 -3.13 -4.94
C SER A 204 22.68 -2.42 -6.21
N TRP A 205 23.56 -2.40 -7.22
CA TRP A 205 23.25 -1.83 -8.53
C TRP A 205 22.14 -2.61 -9.26
N ALA A 206 22.03 -3.91 -9.02
CA ALA A 206 20.94 -4.71 -9.57
C ALA A 206 19.57 -4.22 -9.05
N TRP A 207 19.46 -3.95 -7.75
CA TRP A 207 18.22 -3.38 -7.16
C TRP A 207 17.92 -1.97 -7.66
N ILE A 208 18.96 -1.14 -7.82
CA ILE A 208 18.81 0.21 -8.36
C ILE A 208 18.30 0.16 -9.81
N ALA A 209 18.91 -0.68 -10.65
CA ALA A 209 18.50 -0.87 -12.04
C ALA A 209 17.08 -1.43 -12.15
N ALA A 210 16.74 -2.45 -11.36
CA ALA A 210 15.39 -3.00 -11.31
C ALA A 210 14.36 -1.94 -10.87
N GLY A 211 14.67 -1.17 -9.83
CA GLY A 211 13.82 -0.07 -9.37
C GLY A 211 13.61 1.00 -10.44
N ALA A 212 14.67 1.38 -11.16
CA ALA A 212 14.58 2.32 -12.27
C ALA A 212 13.67 1.80 -13.39
N VAL A 213 13.86 0.53 -13.82
CA VAL A 213 13.01 -0.10 -14.85
C VAL A 213 11.54 -0.14 -14.44
N VAL A 214 11.25 -0.58 -13.20
CA VAL A 214 9.88 -0.65 -12.68
C VAL A 214 9.27 0.75 -12.58
N LEU A 215 10.01 1.74 -12.10
CA LEU A 215 9.54 3.12 -12.00
C LEU A 215 9.25 3.72 -13.38
N THR A 216 10.14 3.53 -14.35
CA THR A 216 9.93 3.98 -15.73
C THR A 216 8.69 3.31 -16.32
N PHE A 217 8.52 2.01 -16.15
CA PHE A 217 7.33 1.30 -16.60
C PHE A 217 6.05 1.86 -15.96
N PHE A 218 6.05 2.03 -14.63
CA PHE A 218 4.92 2.56 -13.89
C PHE A 218 4.53 3.99 -14.31
N VAL A 219 5.52 4.88 -14.46
CA VAL A 219 5.27 6.28 -14.81
C VAL A 219 4.93 6.43 -16.29
N VAL A 220 5.72 5.85 -17.19
CA VAL A 220 5.64 6.12 -18.63
C VAL A 220 4.59 5.28 -19.34
N LEU A 221 4.39 4.02 -18.93
CA LEU A 221 3.39 3.15 -19.55
C LEU A 221 2.07 3.19 -18.80
N LEU A 222 2.09 2.96 -17.48
CA LEU A 222 0.85 2.91 -16.70
C LEU A 222 0.29 4.31 -16.36
N GLY A 223 1.13 5.34 -16.27
CA GLY A 223 0.70 6.72 -15.99
C GLY A 223 -0.27 7.29 -17.04
N PRO A 224 0.05 7.26 -18.35
CA PRO A 224 -0.88 7.62 -19.41
C PRO A 224 -2.05 6.62 -19.56
N GLY A 225 -1.82 5.37 -19.19
CA GLY A 225 -2.77 4.27 -19.32
C GLY A 225 -2.65 3.53 -20.64
N LEU A 226 -2.87 2.22 -20.58
CA LEU A 226 -2.94 1.32 -21.72
C LEU A 226 -4.41 1.16 -22.10
N ARG A 227 -4.77 1.51 -23.33
CA ARG A 227 -6.09 1.21 -23.89
C ARG A 227 -6.10 -0.21 -24.44
N LEU A 228 -7.19 -0.93 -24.18
CA LEU A 228 -7.35 -2.36 -24.42
C LEU A 228 -8.50 -2.66 -25.43
N ASP A 229 -8.81 -1.66 -26.25
CA ASP A 229 -9.85 -1.64 -27.28
C ASP A 229 -9.79 -2.80 -28.29
#